data_AF-A0A8T4T4A6-F1
#
_entry.id   AF-A0A8T4T4A6-F1
#
_cell.length_a   1.000
_cell.length_b   1.000
_cell.length_c   1.000
_cell.angle_alpha   90.00
_cell.angle_beta   90.00
_cell.angle_gamma   90.00
#
_symmetry.space_group_name_H-M   'P 1'
#
loop_
_entity.id
_entity.type
_entity.pdbx_description
1 polymer ?
#
loop_
_entity_poly.entity_id
_entity_poly.type
_entity_poly.pdbx_seq_one_letter_code
_entity_poly.pdbx_strand_id
1 'polypeptide(L)'
;MLLTTVLSVSAASAMPPSTTTDTAAFDQILQPVWKVYNFVKYIATAIAAIFMVFAGIKFMTSGNDMMQRENAKSMIGYVVIGLIVIWAAPFVVQLFAS
;
A
#
# COMPACT_ATOMS: atom_id res chain seq x y z
N MET A 1 -25.93 29.41 -38.94
CA MET A 1 -24.97 29.81 -39.98
C MET A 1 -24.14 30.93 -39.39
N LEU A 2 -22.82 30.96 -39.33
CA LEU A 2 -21.69 30.17 -39.81
C LEU A 2 -20.55 30.58 -38.82
N LEU A 3 -19.66 29.69 -38.38
CA LEU A 3 -18.25 29.65 -38.86
C LEU A 3 -17.56 31.04 -38.74
N THR A 4 -16.55 31.30 -37.92
CA THR A 4 -15.19 30.71 -37.88
C THR A 4 -14.39 31.48 -36.80
N THR A 5 -13.60 30.86 -35.91
CA THR A 5 -12.13 30.67 -36.05
C THR A 5 -11.39 31.96 -36.47
N VAL A 6 -10.35 32.50 -35.81
CA VAL A 6 -9.11 31.93 -35.25
C VAL A 6 -8.32 33.01 -34.49
N LEU A 7 -7.57 32.58 -33.46
CA LEU A 7 -6.25 33.03 -32.99
C LEU A 7 -5.84 34.52 -33.07
N SER A 8 -5.56 35.09 -31.89
CA SER A 8 -4.44 36.01 -31.69
C SER A 8 -3.63 35.55 -30.47
N VAL A 9 -2.72 34.64 -30.77
CA VAL A 9 -1.51 34.34 -30.00
C VAL A 9 -0.67 35.62 -29.91
N SER A 10 -0.54 36.19 -28.72
CA SER A 10 0.61 37.03 -28.34
C SER A 10 0.64 37.12 -26.82
N ALA A 11 1.32 36.22 -26.12
CA ALA A 11 2.77 36.19 -25.91
C ALA A 11 3.05 36.53 -24.45
N ALA A 12 3.73 35.60 -23.78
CA ALA A 12 4.57 35.81 -22.60
C ALA A 12 3.89 36.24 -21.30
N SER A 13 3.70 35.28 -20.37
CA SER A 13 4.33 35.32 -19.02
C SER A 13 3.68 34.39 -17.98
N ALA A 14 3.24 33.19 -18.35
CA ALA A 14 3.19 32.08 -17.39
C ALA A 14 2.99 30.79 -18.18
N MET A 15 4.08 30.25 -18.70
CA MET A 15 4.14 28.81 -18.90
C MET A 15 3.83 28.21 -17.53
N PRO A 16 2.69 27.52 -17.32
CA PRO A 16 2.57 26.65 -16.16
C PRO A 16 3.68 25.61 -16.33
N PRO A 17 4.43 25.28 -15.27
CA PRO A 17 5.41 24.22 -15.36
C PRO A 17 4.70 22.98 -15.90
N SER A 18 5.35 22.28 -16.82
CA SER A 18 4.89 21.06 -17.49
C SER A 18 4.77 19.86 -16.51
N THR A 19 4.21 20.07 -15.33
CA THR A 19 4.12 19.09 -14.23
C THR A 19 2.70 18.62 -13.94
N THR A 20 1.66 19.26 -14.49
CA THR A 20 0.26 18.87 -14.17
C THR A 20 -0.28 17.72 -15.03
N THR A 21 0.19 17.57 -16.27
CA THR A 21 -0.27 16.49 -17.16
C THR A 21 0.40 15.16 -16.86
N ASP A 22 1.71 15.14 -16.61
CA ASP A 22 2.45 13.90 -16.36
C ASP A 22 2.11 13.27 -14.99
N THR A 23 1.93 14.09 -13.94
CA THR A 23 1.53 13.58 -12.62
C THR A 23 0.09 13.04 -12.63
N ALA A 24 -0.83 13.69 -13.33
CA ALA A 24 -2.21 13.21 -13.45
C ALA A 24 -2.30 11.88 -14.22
N ALA A 25 -1.48 11.68 -15.26
CA ALA A 25 -1.40 10.42 -15.98
C ALA A 25 -0.79 9.30 -15.12
N PHE A 26 0.25 9.61 -14.34
CA PHE A 26 0.88 8.68 -13.41
C PHE A 26 -0.08 8.24 -12.30
N ASP A 27 -0.82 9.18 -11.71
CA ASP A 27 -1.84 8.89 -10.69
C ASP A 27 -2.94 7.96 -11.22
N GLN A 28 -3.39 8.17 -12.45
CA GLN A 28 -4.40 7.32 -13.09
C GLN A 28 -3.93 5.87 -13.25
N ILE A 29 -2.63 5.65 -13.53
CA ILE A 29 -2.03 4.32 -13.64
C ILE A 29 -1.87 3.68 -12.25
N LEU A 30 -1.63 4.47 -11.20
CA LEU A 30 -1.49 3.98 -9.83
C LEU A 30 -2.83 3.70 -9.13
N GLN A 31 -3.93 4.35 -9.52
CA GLN A 31 -5.25 4.16 -8.90
C GLN A 31 -5.68 2.68 -8.78
N PRO A 32 -5.60 1.84 -9.84
CA PRO A 32 -5.90 0.41 -9.74
C PRO A 32 -4.98 -0.32 -8.75
N VAL A 33 -3.69 0.02 -8.74
CA VAL A 33 -2.69 -0.58 -7.86
C VAL A 33 -3.01 -0.30 -6.40
N TRP A 34 -3.36 0.94 -6.06
CA TRP A 34 -3.76 1.33 -4.70
C TRP A 34 -5.04 0.63 -4.25
N LYS A 35 -5.99 0.40 -5.16
CA LYS A 35 -7.21 -0.33 -4.86
C LYS A 35 -6.93 -1.79 -4.52
N VAL A 36 -6.10 -2.47 -5.33
CA VAL A 36 -5.67 -3.85 -5.07
C VAL A 36 -4.86 -3.93 -3.78
N TYR A 37 -3.91 -3.02 -3.58
CA TYR A 37 -3.11 -2.94 -2.36
C TYR A 37 -3.99 -2.80 -1.11
N ASN A 38 -4.93 -1.85 -1.09
CA ASN A 38 -5.80 -1.66 0.06
C ASN A 38 -6.69 -2.88 0.34
N PHE A 39 -7.21 -3.52 -0.71
CA PHE A 39 -7.98 -4.76 -0.58
C PHE A 39 -7.14 -5.89 0.06
N VAL A 40 -5.94 -6.13 -0.47
CA VAL A 40 -5.00 -7.12 0.06
C VAL A 40 -4.60 -6.78 1.50
N LYS A 41 -4.31 -5.50 1.78
CA LYS A 41 -3.97 -5.03 3.13
C LYS A 41 -5.06 -5.41 4.12
N TYR A 42 -6.32 -5.06 3.86
CA TYR A 42 -7.40 -5.34 4.82
C TYR A 42 -7.61 -6.84 5.04
N ILE A 43 -7.60 -7.64 3.97
CA ILE A 43 -7.74 -9.10 4.08
C ILE A 43 -6.56 -9.70 4.84
N ALA A 44 -5.34 -9.32 4.50
CA ALA A 44 -4.14 -9.82 5.16
C ALA A 44 -4.11 -9.41 6.64
N THR A 45 -4.58 -8.21 6.99
CA THR A 45 -4.68 -7.77 8.39
C THR A 45 -5.71 -8.59 9.15
N ALA A 46 -6.84 -8.92 8.53
CA ALA A 46 -7.86 -9.79 9.14
C ALA A 46 -7.33 -11.22 9.36
N ILE A 47 -6.65 -11.79 8.35
CA ILE A 47 -6.02 -13.11 8.44
C ILE A 47 -4.93 -13.11 9.52
N ALA A 48 -4.10 -12.07 9.58
CA ALA A 48 -3.09 -11.90 10.61
C ALA A 48 -3.69 -11.90 12.01
N ALA A 49 -4.82 -11.22 12.22
CA ALA A 49 -5.51 -11.22 13.52
C ALA A 49 -5.95 -12.64 13.93
N ILE A 50 -6.49 -13.43 13.00
CA ILE A 50 -6.89 -14.83 13.26
C ILE A 50 -5.67 -15.67 13.66
N PHE A 51 -4.56 -15.56 12.91
CA PHE A 51 -3.34 -16.29 13.23
C PHE A 51 -2.70 -15.82 14.54
N MET A 52 -2.82 -14.54 14.88
CA MET A 52 -2.35 -13.99 16.16
C MET A 52 -3.12 -14.61 17.32
N VAL A 53 -4.45 -14.73 17.20
CA VAL A 53 -5.29 -15.41 18.20
C VAL A 53 -4.92 -16.88 18.31
N PHE A 54 -4.77 -17.57 17.18
CA PHE A 54 -4.39 -18.98 17.16
C PHE A 54 -3.02 -19.22 17.82
N ALA A 55 -2.03 -18.38 17.52
CA ALA A 55 -0.72 -18.45 18.12
C ALA A 55 -0.75 -18.13 19.62
N GLY A 56 -1.59 -17.17 20.03
CA GLY A 56 -1.82 -16.83 21.44
C GLY A 56 -2.43 -17.99 22.22
N ILE A 57 -3.47 -18.64 21.67
CA ILE A 57 -4.08 -19.84 22.27
C ILE A 57 -3.03 -20.95 22.37
N LYS A 58 -2.30 -21.23 21.28
CA LYS A 58 -1.23 -22.25 21.26
C LYS A 58 -0.18 -21.96 22.33
N PHE A 59 0.25 -20.71 22.47
CA PHE A 59 1.21 -20.30 23.48
C PHE A 59 0.70 -20.58 24.90
N MET A 60 -0.57 -20.24 25.18
CA MET A 60 -1.21 -20.44 26.48
C MET A 60 -1.36 -21.93 26.83
N THR A 61 -1.75 -22.77 25.87
CA THR A 61 -1.98 -24.21 26.08
C THR A 61 -0.71 -25.05 26.06
N SER A 62 0.42 -24.51 25.62
CA SER A 62 1.70 -25.23 25.54
C SER A 62 2.26 -25.66 26.90
N GLY A 63 1.82 -25.05 28.01
CA GLY A 63 2.23 -25.44 29.37
C GLY A 63 3.76 -25.50 29.55
N ASN A 64 4.28 -26.69 29.83
CA ASN A 64 5.70 -26.96 30.07
C ASN A 64 6.46 -27.51 28.84
N ASP A 65 5.80 -27.62 27.69
CA ASP A 65 6.44 -28.01 26.44
C ASP A 65 7.17 -26.80 25.83
N MET A 66 8.51 -26.80 25.96
CA MET A 66 9.36 -25.73 25.44
C MET A 66 9.28 -25.60 23.91
N MET A 67 9.13 -26.71 23.18
CA MET A 67 9.10 -26.69 21.73
C MET A 67 7.80 -26.05 21.23
N GLN A 68 6.67 -26.36 21.87
CA GLN A 68 5.38 -25.77 21.51
C GLN A 68 5.34 -24.26 21.79
N ARG A 69 5.95 -23.82 22.89
CA ARG A 69 6.11 -22.40 23.23
C ARG A 69 6.94 -21.64 22.20
N GLU A 70 8.07 -22.22 21.80
CA GLU A 70 8.96 -21.59 20.81
C GLU A 70 8.28 -21.49 19.44
N ASN A 71 7.57 -22.53 19.03
CA ASN A 71 6.78 -22.53 17.80
C ASN A 71 5.70 -21.45 17.81
N ALA A 72 5.00 -21.25 18.93
CA ALA A 72 3.97 -20.21 19.04
C ALA A 72 4.56 -18.78 18.97
N LYS A 73 5.71 -18.55 19.60
CA LYS A 73 6.44 -17.27 19.50
C LYS A 73 6.91 -16.99 18.08
N SER A 74 7.52 -17.99 17.43
CA SER A 74 7.97 -17.88 16.04
C SER A 74 6.81 -17.54 15.11
N MET A 75 5.65 -18.18 15.32
CA MET A 75 4.43 -17.91 14.57
C MET A 75 3.96 -16.45 14.73
N ILE A 76 3.94 -15.91 15.96
CA ILE A 76 3.66 -14.50 16.21
C ILE A 76 4.67 -13.61 15.46
N GLY A 77 5.95 -13.95 15.52
CA GLY A 77 7.01 -13.24 14.80
C GLY A 77 6.73 -13.15 13.30
N TYR A 78 6.41 -14.28 12.65
CA TYR A 78 6.10 -14.30 11.22
C TYR A 78 4.87 -13.45 10.87
N VAL A 79 3.82 -13.48 11.70
CA VAL A 79 2.63 -12.65 11.52
C VAL A 79 2.99 -11.16 11.59
N VAL A 80 3.78 -10.76 12.59
CA VAL A 80 4.22 -9.38 12.77
C VAL A 80 5.08 -8.91 11.59
N ILE A 81 6.02 -9.74 11.13
CA ILE A 81 6.88 -9.42 9.98
C ILE A 81 6.03 -9.23 8.71
N GLY A 82 5.07 -10.12 8.47
CA GLY A 82 4.15 -10.00 7.33
C GLY A 82 3.34 -8.70 7.37
N LEU A 83 2.83 -8.32 8.55
CA LEU A 83 2.13 -7.05 8.74
C LEU A 83 3.04 -5.85 8.46
N ILE A 84 4.27 -5.86 8.98
CA ILE A 84 5.24 -4.78 8.72
C ILE A 84 5.47 -4.62 7.22
N VAL A 85 5.66 -5.70 6.47
CA VAL A 85 5.88 -5.64 5.01
C VAL A 85 4.71 -4.99 4.29
N ILE A 86 3.47 -5.37 4.64
CA ILE A 86 2.26 -4.81 4.02
C ILE A 86 2.14 -3.31 4.33
N TRP A 87 2.42 -2.91 5.56
CA TRP A 87 2.34 -1.51 5.99
C TRP A 87 3.52 -0.66 5.49
N ALA A 88 4.66 -1.28 5.20
CA ALA A 88 5.85 -0.64 4.66
C ALA A 88 5.75 -0.38 3.14
N ALA A 89 4.91 -1.11 2.42
CA ALA A 89 4.72 -0.97 0.97
C ALA A 89 4.55 0.48 0.45
N PRO A 90 3.70 1.37 1.04
CA PRO A 90 3.57 2.74 0.58
C PRO A 90 4.86 3.57 0.68
N PHE A 91 5.71 3.30 1.68
CA PHE A 91 6.99 3.98 1.82
C PHE A 91 7.93 3.65 0.67
N VAL A 92 7.92 2.39 0.22
CA VAL A 92 8.70 1.95 -0.93
C VAL A 92 8.23 2.65 -2.21
N VAL A 93 6.91 2.73 -2.44
CA VAL A 93 6.36 3.43 -3.61
C VAL A 93 6.73 4.92 -3.59
N GLN A 94 6.65 5.58 -2.44
CA GLN A 94 7.03 6.98 -2.29
C GLN A 94 8.51 7.23 -2.56
N LEU A 95 9.39 6.31 -2.16
CA LEU A 95 10.83 6.40 -2.41
C LEU A 95 11.18 6.34 -3.90
N PHE A 96 10.40 5.60 -4.70
CA PHE A 96 10.61 5.54 -6.15
C PHE A 96 9.89 6.68 -6.91
N ALA A 97 8.88 7.28 -6.30
CA ALA A 97 8.13 8.39 -6.88
C ALA A 97 8.72 9.79 -6.56
N SER A 98 9.68 9.87 -5.63
CA SER A 98 10.47 11.07 -5.32
C SER A 98 11.66 11.24 -6.27
#